data_AF-A0A1Q6CEZ9-F1
#
_entry.id   AF-A0A1Q6CEZ9-F1
#
_cell.length_a   1.000
_cell.length_b   1.000
_cell.length_c   1.000
_cell.angle_alpha   90.00
_cell.angle_beta   90.00
_cell.angle_gamma   90.00
#
_symmetry.space_group_name_H-M   'P 1'
#
loop_
_entity.id
_entity.type
_entity.pdbx_description
1 polymer ?
#
loop_
_entity_poly.entity_id
_entity_poly.type
_entity_poly.pdbx_seq_one_letter_code
_entity_poly.pdbx_strand_id
1 'polypeptide(L)'
;MNYSRWIRKTFPQVNDTSHELIENYIVEAKENTKLFREFIKVVGFLLIVLPFNLYLNYITQGSIFSLLFIVLSFTSFGVGSFVALYFEQRLIKNHLKKIIIKNTALVNTKYNNMKN
;
A
#
# COMPACT_ATOMS: atom_id res chain seq x y z
N MET A 1 -2.51 -1.76 -9.25
CA MET A 1 -1.12 -2.15 -9.63
C MET A 1 -1.07 -3.65 -9.93
N ASN A 2 -0.42 -4.08 -11.01
CA ASN A 2 -0.22 -5.50 -11.32
C ASN A 2 1.02 -6.02 -10.56
N TYR A 3 0.81 -6.68 -9.42
CA TYR A 3 1.88 -7.19 -8.57
C TYR A 3 2.65 -8.34 -9.21
N SER A 4 1.98 -9.22 -9.97
CA SER A 4 2.62 -10.34 -10.66
C SER A 4 3.67 -9.86 -11.66
N ARG A 5 3.31 -8.87 -12.51
CA ARG A 5 4.25 -8.21 -13.43
C ARG A 5 5.41 -7.54 -12.70
N TRP A 6 5.12 -6.88 -11.57
CA TRP A 6 6.15 -6.22 -10.76
C TRP A 6 7.13 -7.22 -10.13
N ILE A 7 6.64 -8.35 -9.62
CA ILE A 7 7.47 -9.43 -9.03
C ILE A 7 8.40 -10.01 -10.08
N ARG A 8 7.88 -10.45 -11.24
CA ARG A 8 8.68 -11.02 -12.33
C ARG A 8 9.75 -10.06 -12.86
N LYS A 9 9.45 -8.75 -12.89
CA LYS A 9 10.43 -7.73 -13.27
C LYS A 9 11.50 -7.48 -12.20
N THR A 10 11.13 -7.56 -10.92
CA THR A 10 12.02 -7.21 -9.79
C THR A 10 12.90 -8.40 -9.37
N PHE A 11 12.40 -9.62 -9.54
CA PHE A 11 13.06 -10.85 -9.15
C PHE A 11 13.07 -11.83 -10.33
N PRO A 12 14.08 -11.76 -11.21
CA PRO A 12 14.18 -12.65 -12.37
C PRO A 12 14.18 -14.14 -11.98
N GLN A 13 14.71 -14.45 -10.79
CA GLN A 13 14.78 -15.79 -10.20
C GLN A 13 13.41 -16.46 -9.94
N VAL A 14 12.32 -15.71 -9.93
CA VAL A 14 10.94 -16.26 -9.81
C VAL A 14 10.21 -16.30 -11.15
N ASN A 15 10.88 -16.09 -12.29
CA ASN A 15 10.25 -16.23 -13.61
C ASN A 15 9.78 -17.66 -13.89
N ASP A 16 10.53 -18.67 -13.44
CA ASP A 16 10.15 -20.07 -13.59
C ASP A 16 9.17 -20.56 -12.52
N THR A 17 8.80 -19.69 -11.57
CA THR A 17 7.78 -20.01 -10.57
C THR A 17 6.40 -20.02 -11.21
N SER A 18 5.59 -21.02 -10.83
CA SER A 18 4.23 -21.16 -11.35
C SER A 18 3.40 -19.91 -11.07
N HIS A 19 2.48 -19.59 -11.98
CA HIS A 19 1.61 -18.43 -11.82
C HIS A 19 0.78 -18.51 -10.52
N GLU A 20 0.34 -19.72 -10.17
CA GLU A 20 -0.41 -20.02 -8.95
C GLU A 20 0.38 -19.72 -7.68
N LEU A 21 1.67 -20.09 -7.61
CA LEU A 21 2.52 -19.75 -6.46
C LEU A 21 2.72 -18.24 -6.31
N ILE A 22 2.89 -17.52 -7.43
CA ILE A 22 3.03 -16.05 -7.41
C ILE A 22 1.72 -15.41 -6.91
N GLU A 23 0.56 -15.91 -7.33
CA GLU A 23 -0.73 -15.43 -6.84
C GLU A 23 -0.90 -15.70 -5.34
N ASN A 24 -0.52 -16.89 -4.85
CA ASN A 24 -0.55 -17.20 -3.42
C ASN A 24 0.31 -16.23 -2.60
N TYR A 25 1.53 -15.90 -3.06
CA TYR A 25 2.37 -14.90 -2.39
C TYR A 25 1.72 -13.50 -2.37
N ILE A 26 1.00 -13.13 -3.43
CA ILE A 26 0.26 -11.85 -3.49
C ILE A 26 -0.92 -11.85 -2.53
N VAL A 27 -1.68 -12.96 -2.46
CA VAL A 27 -2.81 -13.11 -1.54
C VAL A 27 -2.31 -13.04 -0.09
N GLU A 28 -1.30 -13.83 0.26
CA GLU A 28 -0.69 -13.84 1.58
C GLU A 28 -0.18 -12.44 1.97
N ALA A 29 0.51 -11.73 1.06
CA ALA A 29 0.97 -10.37 1.33
C ALA A 29 -0.17 -9.38 1.53
N LYS A 30 -1.29 -9.52 0.81
CA LYS A 30 -2.47 -8.66 0.97
C LYS A 30 -3.22 -8.92 2.27
N GLU A 31 -3.32 -10.18 2.69
CA GLU A 31 -3.96 -10.57 3.95
C GLU A 31 -3.13 -10.10 5.14
N ASN A 32 -1.82 -10.36 5.13
CA ASN A 32 -0.91 -9.93 6.19
C ASN A 32 -0.86 -8.41 6.38
N THR A 33 -1.13 -7.65 5.30
CA THR A 33 -1.16 -6.18 5.35
C THR A 33 -2.58 -5.62 5.51
N LYS A 34 -3.62 -6.45 5.60
CA LYS A 34 -5.03 -6.00 5.58
C LYS A 34 -5.33 -5.00 6.70
N LEU A 35 -5.04 -5.36 7.96
CA LEU A 35 -5.31 -4.50 9.12
C LEU A 35 -4.61 -3.14 9.01
N PHE A 36 -3.34 -3.14 8.63
CA PHE A 36 -2.58 -1.89 8.50
C PHE A 36 -3.07 -1.03 7.33
N ARG A 37 -3.49 -1.65 6.23
CA ARG A 37 -4.10 -0.95 5.09
C ARG A 37 -5.45 -0.33 5.47
N GLU A 38 -6.28 -1.06 6.21
CA GLU A 38 -7.54 -0.53 6.74
C GLU A 38 -7.29 0.63 7.71
N PHE A 39 -6.29 0.49 8.59
CA PHE A 39 -5.88 1.58 9.49
C PHE A 39 -5.45 2.84 8.71
N ILE A 40 -4.60 2.71 7.69
CA ILE A 40 -4.21 3.86 6.83
C ILE A 40 -5.43 4.51 6.18
N LYS A 41 -6.39 3.71 5.71
CA LYS A 41 -7.61 4.26 5.08
C LYS A 41 -8.44 5.05 6.08
N VAL A 42 -8.61 4.54 7.30
CA VAL A 42 -9.34 5.24 8.37
C VAL A 42 -8.63 6.52 8.75
N VAL A 43 -7.31 6.49 8.94
CA VAL A 43 -6.50 7.69 9.24
C VAL A 43 -6.60 8.71 8.11
N GLY A 44 -6.47 8.27 6.86
CA GLY A 44 -6.63 9.13 5.68
C GLY A 44 -8.00 9.78 5.61
N PHE A 45 -9.07 9.03 5.89
CA PHE A 45 -10.43 9.56 5.98
C PHE A 45 -10.57 10.58 7.11
N LEU A 46 -10.01 10.31 8.30
CA LEU A 46 -10.02 11.23 9.43
C LEU A 46 -9.36 12.57 9.09
N LEU A 47 -8.23 12.51 8.37
CA LEU A 47 -7.49 13.69 7.90
C LEU A 47 -8.25 14.52 6.87
N ILE A 48 -9.32 13.99 6.28
CA ILE A 48 -10.23 14.73 5.39
C ILE A 48 -11.40 15.31 6.20
N VAL A 49 -12.02 14.49 7.05
CA VAL A 49 -13.21 14.85 7.81
C VAL A 49 -12.93 15.97 8.82
N LEU A 50 -11.80 15.90 9.53
CA LEU A 50 -11.44 16.91 10.55
C LEU A 50 -11.31 18.32 9.96
N PRO A 51 -10.46 18.59 8.95
CA PRO A 51 -10.34 19.92 8.38
C PRO A 51 -11.62 20.36 7.66
N PHE A 52 -12.37 19.43 7.06
CA PHE A 52 -13.65 19.76 6.43
C PHE A 52 -14.71 20.22 7.45
N ASN A 53 -14.81 19.55 8.59
CA ASN A 53 -15.72 19.98 9.67
C ASN A 53 -15.28 21.30 10.32
N LEU A 54 -13.97 21.51 10.50
CA LEU A 54 -13.44 22.79 10.97
C LEU A 54 -13.75 23.92 9.98
N TYR A 55 -13.64 23.65 8.67
CA TYR A 55 -13.98 24.59 7.61
C TYR A 55 -15.48 24.97 7.65
N LEU A 56 -16.37 23.98 7.75
CA LEU A 56 -17.80 24.23 7.86
C LEU A 56 -18.09 25.12 9.08
N ASN A 57 -17.53 24.80 10.25
CA ASN A 57 -17.72 25.61 11.45
C ASN A 57 -17.24 27.07 11.25
N TYR A 58 -16.10 27.25 10.59
CA TYR A 58 -15.52 28.57 10.32
C TYR A 58 -16.35 29.42 9.33
N ILE A 59 -16.99 28.81 8.32
CA ILE A 59 -17.90 29.51 7.41
C ILE A 59 -19.19 29.92 8.14
N THR A 60 -19.75 29.03 8.97
CA THR A 60 -21.01 29.28 9.67
C THR A 60 -20.90 30.46 10.65
N GLN A 61 -19.70 30.81 11.10
CA GLN A 61 -19.41 31.98 11.94
C GLN A 61 -19.28 33.31 11.15
N GLY A 62 -19.62 33.33 9.86
CA GLY A 62 -19.66 34.55 9.05
C GLY A 62 -18.34 34.91 8.37
N SER A 63 -17.37 33.98 8.33
CA SER A 63 -16.16 34.19 7.55
C SER A 63 -16.42 33.96 6.04
N ILE A 64 -15.80 34.79 5.21
CA ILE A 64 -16.02 34.85 3.76
C ILE A 64 -15.55 33.56 3.09
N PHE A 65 -16.38 33.04 2.16
CA PHE A 65 -16.09 31.92 1.28
C PHE A 65 -14.80 32.19 0.48
N SER A 66 -13.65 31.71 0.97
CA SER A 66 -12.38 31.93 0.30
C SER A 66 -12.12 30.82 -0.70
N LEU A 67 -12.06 31.16 -1.99
CA LEU A 67 -11.72 30.25 -3.09
C LEU A 67 -10.40 29.52 -2.83
N LEU A 68 -9.45 30.17 -2.16
CA LEU A 68 -8.18 29.58 -1.71
C LEU A 68 -8.41 28.36 -0.80
N PHE A 69 -9.41 28.39 0.08
CA PHE A 69 -9.68 27.32 1.04
C PHE A 69 -10.29 26.09 0.37
N ILE A 70 -11.13 26.29 -0.66
CA ILE A 70 -11.67 25.21 -1.50
C ILE A 70 -10.53 24.51 -2.24
N VAL A 71 -9.65 25.29 -2.88
CA VAL A 71 -8.47 24.76 -3.58
C VAL A 71 -7.55 24.03 -2.60
N LEU A 72 -7.33 24.56 -1.40
CA LEU A 72 -6.54 23.91 -0.36
C LEU A 72 -7.17 22.57 0.09
N SER A 73 -8.49 22.52 0.20
CA SER A 73 -9.22 21.31 0.60
C SER A 73 -9.14 20.22 -0.48
N PHE A 74 -9.35 20.55 -1.75
CA PHE A 74 -9.23 19.60 -2.86
C PHE A 74 -7.80 19.10 -3.04
N THR A 75 -6.81 19.99 -2.92
CA THR A 75 -5.39 19.59 -3.01
C THR A 75 -4.98 18.71 -1.83
N SER A 76 -5.40 19.03 -0.61
CA SER A 76 -5.19 18.19 0.57
C SER A 76 -5.82 16.80 0.41
N PHE A 77 -7.05 16.72 -0.10
CA PHE A 77 -7.71 15.44 -0.38
C PHE A 77 -6.95 14.61 -1.42
N GLY A 78 -6.52 15.24 -2.52
CA GLY A 78 -5.75 14.59 -3.57
C GLY A 78 -4.41 14.06 -3.05
N VAL A 79 -3.66 14.87 -2.31
CA VAL A 79 -2.39 14.48 -1.70
C VAL A 79 -2.59 13.37 -0.67
N GLY A 80 -3.58 13.50 0.22
CA GLY A 80 -3.88 12.48 1.23
C GLY A 80 -4.24 11.12 0.63
N SER A 81 -5.07 11.12 -0.42
CA SER A 81 -5.46 9.91 -1.15
C SER A 81 -4.27 9.26 -1.86
N PHE A 82 -3.42 10.06 -2.49
CA PHE A 82 -2.22 9.58 -3.16
C PHE A 82 -1.21 8.98 -2.16
N VAL A 83 -1.00 9.66 -1.03
CA VAL A 83 -0.12 9.19 0.05
C VAL A 83 -0.64 7.88 0.64
N ALA A 84 -1.95 7.76 0.90
CA ALA A 84 -2.55 6.53 1.40
C ALA A 84 -2.31 5.35 0.42
N LEU A 85 -2.56 5.56 -0.87
CA LEU A 85 -2.30 4.55 -1.91
C LEU A 85 -0.80 4.20 -2.01
N TYR A 86 0.08 5.18 -1.88
CA TYR A 86 1.52 4.97 -1.90
C TYR A 86 1.98 4.09 -0.73
N PHE A 87 1.52 4.38 0.50
CA PHE A 87 1.84 3.58 1.67
C PHE A 87 1.27 2.15 1.57
N GLU A 88 0.02 2.02 1.12
CA GLU A 88 -0.60 0.72 0.86
C GLU A 88 0.23 -0.13 -0.11
N GLN A 89 0.62 0.44 -1.25
CA GLN A 89 1.46 -0.25 -2.22
C GLN A 89 2.84 -0.60 -1.68
N ARG A 90 3.45 0.32 -0.90
CA ARG A 90 4.79 0.13 -0.32
C ARG A 90 4.79 -1.02 0.71
N LEU A 91 3.75 -1.14 1.52
CA LEU A 91 3.61 -2.22 2.49
C LEU A 91 3.47 -3.58 1.83
N ILE A 92 2.57 -3.69 0.84
CA ILE A 92 2.38 -4.95 0.09
C ILE A 92 3.69 -5.35 -0.59
N LYS A 93 4.40 -4.41 -1.23
CA LYS A 93 5.70 -4.68 -1.84
C LYS A 93 6.73 -5.16 -0.81
N ASN A 94 6.82 -4.52 0.35
CA ASN A 94 7.77 -4.92 1.38
C ASN A 94 7.49 -6.33 1.91
N HIS A 95 6.22 -6.70 2.11
CA HIS A 95 5.85 -8.05 2.52
C HIS A 95 6.13 -9.08 1.42
N LEU A 96 5.80 -8.77 0.17
CA LEU A 96 6.13 -9.60 -1.00
C LEU A 96 7.64 -9.88 -1.08
N LYS A 97 8.49 -8.85 -0.91
CA LYS A 97 9.94 -9.04 -0.89
C LYS A 97 10.36 -10.02 0.21
N LYS A 98 9.81 -9.90 1.42
CA LYS A 98 10.12 -10.81 2.53
C LYS A 98 9.71 -12.26 2.22
N ILE A 99 8.51 -12.48 1.67
CA ILE A 99 8.01 -13.81 1.31
C ILE A 99 8.90 -14.45 0.24
N ILE A 100 9.24 -13.70 -0.81
CA ILE A 100 10.10 -14.19 -1.91
C ILE A 100 11.50 -14.53 -1.37
N ILE A 101 12.14 -13.63 -0.62
CA ILE A 101 13.48 -13.86 -0.06
C ILE A 101 13.49 -15.09 0.85
N LYS A 102 12.49 -15.24 1.72
CA LYS A 102 12.35 -16.40 2.61
C LYS A 102 12.25 -17.70 1.80
N ASN A 103 11.41 -17.73 0.76
CA ASN A 103 11.24 -18.92 -0.06
C ASN A 103 12.48 -19.22 -0.93
N THR A 104 13.16 -18.21 -1.49
CA THR A 104 14.42 -18.43 -2.22
C THR A 104 15.54 -18.94 -1.29
N ALA A 105 15.63 -18.41 -0.07
CA ALA A 105 16.60 -18.87 0.92
C ALA A 105 16.35 -20.33 1.36
N LEU A 106 15.08 -20.71 1.51
CA LEU A 106 14.67 -22.09 1.84
C LEU A 106 14.99 -23.08 0.71
N VAL A 107 14.85 -22.66 -0.55
CA VAL A 107 15.23 -23.50 -1.71
C VAL A 107 16.74 -23.75 -1.73
N ASN A 108 17.56 -22.72 -1.49
CA ASN A 108 19.02 -22.86 -1.46
C ASN A 108 19.52 -23.73 -0.30
N THR A 109 18.90 -23.64 0.88
CA THR A 109 19.26 -24.50 2.03
C THR A 109 18.86 -25.95 1.81
N LYS A 110 17.69 -26.20 1.22
CA LYS A 110 17.24 -27.57 0.88
C LYS A 110 18.14 -28.23 -0.17
N TYR A 111 18.61 -27.46 -1.15
CA TYR A 111 19.51 -27.95 -2.19
C TYR A 111 20.93 -28.26 -1.66
N ASN A 112 21.45 -27.42 -0.75
CA ASN A 112 22.76 -27.67 -0.13
C ASN A 112 22.74 -28.88 0.83
N ASN A 113 21.63 -29.12 1.53
CA ASN A 113 21.48 -30.29 2.40
C ASN A 113 21.27 -31.61 1.63
N MET A 114 20.99 -31.58 0.32
CA MET A 114 20.89 -32.78 -0.53
C MET A 114 22.22 -33.14 -1.20
N LYS A 115 23.23 -32.25 -1.13
CA LYS A 115 24.56 -32.46 -1.72
C LYS A 115 25.64 -32.89 -0.71
N ASN A 116 25.31 -32.86 0.58
CA ASN A 116 26.12 -33.42 1.67
C ASN A 116 25.51 -34.73 2.15
#